data_AF-A0A1T5ARM7-F1
#
_entry.id   AF-A0A1T5ARM7-F1
#
_cell.length_a   1.000
_cell.length_b   1.000
_cell.length_c   1.000
_cell.angle_alpha   90.00
_cell.angle_beta   90.00
_cell.angle_gamma   90.00
#
_symmetry.space_group_name_H-M   'P 1'
#
loop_
_entity.id
_entity.type
_entity.pdbx_description
1 polymer ?
#
loop_
_entity_poly.entity_id
_entity_poly.type
_entity_poly.pdbx_seq_one_letter_code
_entity_poly.pdbx_strand_id
1 'polypeptide(L)'
;MVLSYFLGIGIGLGLKTENELRNGIKRLDHQITFSNYKSLNVKVVGRNSLYIFYALQGGREVISTPIDGNVVAIKKLQRFK
;
A
#
# COMPACT_ATOMS: atom_id res chain seq x y z
N MET A 1 -6.47 -26.97 -11.70
CA MET A 1 -6.39 -26.82 -10.23
C MET A 1 -5.46 -25.70 -9.79
N VAL A 2 -4.27 -25.52 -10.39
CA VAL A 2 -3.31 -24.45 -10.01
C VAL A 2 -3.87 -23.04 -10.26
N LEU A 3 -4.59 -22.80 -11.36
CA LEU A 3 -5.20 -21.50 -11.67
C LEU A 3 -6.21 -21.04 -10.60
N SER A 4 -7.06 -21.97 -10.14
CA SER A 4 -8.08 -21.72 -9.12
C SER A 4 -7.48 -21.28 -7.78
N TYR A 5 -6.28 -21.79 -7.44
CA TYR A 5 -5.54 -21.41 -6.24
C TYR A 5 -5.05 -19.95 -6.31
N PHE A 6 -4.46 -19.55 -7.45
CA PHE A 6 -4.02 -18.17 -7.66
C PHE A 6 -5.19 -17.17 -7.68
N LEU A 7 -6.32 -17.55 -8.29
CA LEU A 7 -7.55 -16.75 -8.27
C LEU A 7 -8.08 -16.58 -6.85
N GLY A 8 -8.15 -17.67 -6.07
CA GLY A 8 -8.60 -17.62 -4.68
C GLY A 8 -7.76 -16.71 -3.79
N ILE A 9 -6.43 -16.76 -3.94
CA ILE A 9 -5.51 -15.88 -3.21
C ILE A 9 -5.71 -14.42 -3.61
N GLY A 10 -5.80 -14.14 -4.92
CA GLY A 10 -6.02 -12.79 -5.43
C GLY A 10 -7.30 -12.16 -4.89
N ILE A 11 -8.41 -12.92 -4.94
CA ILE A 11 -9.71 -12.48 -4.42
C ILE A 11 -9.64 -12.27 -2.90
N GLY A 12 -9.06 -13.21 -2.14
CA GLY A 12 -8.94 -13.09 -0.69
C GLY A 12 -8.13 -11.87 -0.24
N LEU A 13 -7.03 -11.57 -0.94
CA LEU A 13 -6.22 -10.38 -0.69
C LEU A 13 -6.97 -9.09 -1.06
N GLY A 14 -7.73 -9.09 -2.14
CA GLY A 14 -8.60 -7.98 -2.55
C GLY A 14 -9.66 -7.67 -1.50
N LEU A 15 -10.44 -8.69 -1.09
CA LEU A 15 -11.51 -8.56 -0.08
C LEU A 15 -10.96 -8.05 1.27
N LYS A 16 -9.77 -8.51 1.67
CA LYS A 16 -9.11 -8.01 2.88
C LYS A 16 -8.80 -6.52 2.77
N THR A 17 -8.26 -6.09 1.64
CA THR A 17 -7.91 -4.68 1.40
C THR A 17 -9.16 -3.81 1.37
N GLU A 18 -10.23 -4.27 0.71
CA GLU A 18 -11.53 -3.59 0.71
C GLU A 18 -12.08 -3.43 2.14
N ASN A 19 -12.01 -4.48 2.94
CA ASN A 19 -12.48 -4.44 4.32
C ASN A 19 -11.64 -3.48 5.19
N GLU A 20 -10.33 -3.40 4.96
CA GLU A 20 -9.46 -2.41 5.63
C GLU A 20 -9.81 -0.97 5.20
N LEU A 21 -10.09 -0.73 3.92
CA LEU A 21 -10.49 0.60 3.43
C LEU A 21 -11.87 1.03 3.98
N ARG A 22 -12.86 0.13 4.01
CA ARG A 22 -14.20 0.41 4.55
C ARG A 22 -14.15 0.79 6.04
N ASN A 23 -13.36 0.04 6.82
CA ASN A 23 -13.24 0.24 8.26
C ASN A 23 -12.16 1.27 8.65
N GLY A 24 -11.48 1.86 7.66
CA GLY A 24 -10.34 2.75 7.84
C GLY A 24 -9.03 1.99 8.08
N ILE A 25 -7.96 2.43 7.42
CA ILE A 25 -6.63 1.83 7.55
C ILE A 25 -6.10 2.01 8.98
N LYS A 26 -6.01 0.91 9.72
CA LYS A 26 -5.51 0.91 11.11
C LYS A 26 -4.00 0.69 11.21
N ARG A 27 -3.39 0.05 10.21
CA ARG A 27 -2.00 -0.41 10.27
C ARG A 27 -1.22 0.09 9.07
N LEU A 28 -0.20 0.89 9.33
CA LEU A 28 0.76 1.35 8.33
C LEU A 28 1.93 0.36 8.27
N ASP A 29 2.48 0.15 7.09
CA ASP A 29 3.54 -0.84 6.85
C ASP A 29 4.76 -0.30 6.11
N HIS A 30 4.66 0.87 5.48
CA HIS A 30 5.79 1.51 4.81
C HIS A 30 5.86 3.00 5.13
N GLN A 31 7.06 3.55 4.99
CA GLN A 31 7.32 4.98 4.96
C GLN A 31 7.74 5.36 3.54
N ILE A 32 7.00 6.26 2.91
CA ILE A 32 7.34 6.85 1.61
C ILE A 32 7.96 8.22 1.87
N THR A 33 9.15 8.46 1.30
CA THR A 33 9.79 9.78 1.28
C THR A 33 9.65 10.37 -0.11
N PHE A 34 9.05 11.54 -0.19
CA PHE A 34 8.79 12.24 -1.44
C PHE A 34 9.95 13.17 -1.83
N SER A 35 9.96 13.64 -3.07
CA SER A 35 11.01 14.54 -3.61
C SER A 35 11.12 15.88 -2.87
N ASN A 36 10.05 16.29 -2.18
CA ASN A 36 10.06 17.44 -1.27
C ASN A 36 10.60 17.12 0.14
N TYR A 37 11.26 15.97 0.32
CA TYR A 37 11.80 15.45 1.58
C TYR A 37 10.77 15.20 2.69
N LYS A 38 9.46 15.30 2.40
CA LYS A 38 8.43 14.88 3.36
C LYS A 38 8.33 13.37 3.37
N SER A 39 8.23 12.79 4.55
CA SER A 39 8.01 11.36 4.72
C SER A 39 6.62 11.10 5.30
N LEU A 40 5.89 10.15 4.72
CA LEU A 40 4.59 9.71 5.19
C LEU A 40 4.62 8.22 5.51
N ASN A 41 4.08 7.85 6.67
CA ASN A 41 3.78 6.47 6.98
C ASN A 41 2.44 6.11 6.32
N VAL A 42 2.44 5.04 5.55
CA VAL A 42 1.31 4.63 4.71
C VAL A 42 1.10 3.13 4.80
N LYS A 43 -0.10 2.71 4.38
CA LYS A 43 -0.36 1.32 4.02
C LYS A 43 -0.17 1.17 2.53
N VAL A 44 0.82 0.39 2.09
CA VAL A 44 0.96 0.09 0.66
C VAL A 44 -0.06 -0.98 0.27
N VAL A 45 -0.89 -0.63 -0.71
CA VAL A 45 -1.90 -1.52 -1.30
C VAL A 45 -1.30 -2.31 -2.46
N GLY A 46 -0.42 -1.66 -3.24
CA GLY A 46 0.28 -2.29 -4.35
C GLY A 46 1.33 -1.36 -4.94
N ARG A 47 2.11 -1.87 -5.87
CA ARG A 47 3.05 -1.09 -6.67
C ARG A 47 3.30 -1.76 -8.00
N ASN A 48 3.64 -0.97 -9.01
CA ASN A 48 4.26 -1.47 -10.23
C ASN A 48 5.55 -0.67 -10.49
N SER A 49 6.13 -0.78 -11.69
CA SER A 49 7.36 -0.07 -12.05
C SER A 49 7.21 1.45 -12.12
N LEU A 50 5.99 1.97 -12.30
CA LEU A 50 5.72 3.39 -12.56
C LEU A 50 4.98 4.07 -11.41
N TYR A 51 4.21 3.32 -10.63
CA TYR A 51 3.29 3.84 -9.63
C TYR A 51 3.35 3.06 -8.32
N ILE A 52 3.11 3.79 -7.23
CA ILE A 52 2.82 3.24 -5.92
C ILE A 52 1.37 3.55 -5.54
N PHE A 53 0.66 2.53 -5.09
CA PHE A 53 -0.72 2.62 -4.59
C PHE A 53 -0.71 2.47 -3.08
N TYR A 54 -1.16 3.48 -2.36
CA TYR A 54 -1.12 3.48 -0.90
C TYR A 54 -2.32 4.19 -0.30
N ALA A 55 -2.57 3.93 0.97
CA ALA A 55 -3.62 4.58 1.75
C ALA A 55 -3.03 5.18 3.03
N LEU A 56 -3.59 6.32 3.43
CA LEU A 56 -3.21 7.02 4.67
C LEU A 56 -3.90 6.39 5.88
N GLN A 57 -3.35 6.63 7.08
CA GLN A 57 -3.97 6.18 8.32
C GLN A 57 -5.38 6.73 8.48
N GLY A 58 -6.35 5.87 8.80
CA GLY A 58 -7.76 6.24 8.90
C GLY A 58 -8.43 6.58 7.57
N GLY A 59 -7.67 6.73 6.49
CA GLY A 59 -8.17 6.96 5.15
C GLY A 59 -8.95 5.77 4.61
N ARG A 60 -9.90 6.06 3.72
CA ARG A 60 -10.73 5.06 3.02
C ARG A 60 -10.47 5.04 1.51
N GLU A 61 -9.51 5.83 1.07
CA GLU A 61 -9.18 6.06 -0.33
C GLU A 61 -7.78 5.55 -0.63
N VAL A 62 -7.60 5.08 -1.86
CA VAL A 62 -6.30 4.67 -2.38
C VAL A 62 -5.74 5.82 -3.21
N ILE A 63 -4.56 6.28 -2.84
CA ILE A 63 -3.80 7.29 -3.54
C ILE A 63 -2.83 6.58 -4.47
N SER A 64 -2.76 7.04 -5.71
CA SER A 64 -1.76 6.62 -6.69
C SER A 64 -0.78 7.75 -6.90
N THR A 65 0.51 7.47 -6.80
CA THR A 65 1.56 8.46 -7.09
C THR A 65 2.59 7.86 -8.03
N PRO A 66 3.00 8.59 -9.10
CA PRO A 66 4.13 8.17 -9.92
C PRO A 66 5.37 8.00 -9.06
N ILE A 67 6.21 7.01 -9.35
CA ILE A 67 7.48 6.85 -8.65
C ILE A 67 8.48 7.88 -9.16
N ASP A 68 8.55 8.05 -10.48
CA ASP A 68 9.46 8.98 -11.12
C ASP A 68 9.16 10.44 -10.72
N GLY A 69 10.21 11.19 -10.41
CA GLY A 69 10.16 12.59 -9.96
C GLY A 69 9.46 12.87 -8.61
N ASN A 70 8.75 11.91 -8.02
CA ASN A 70 7.93 12.14 -6.82
C ASN A 70 8.39 11.34 -5.61
N VAL A 71 8.93 10.13 -5.78
CA VAL A 71 9.32 9.24 -4.68
C VAL A 71 10.83 9.06 -4.64
N VAL A 72 11.45 9.40 -3.52
CA VAL A 72 12.89 9.26 -3.29
C VAL A 72 13.20 7.90 -2.66
N ALA A 73 12.40 7.49 -1.68
CA ALA A 73 12.63 6.23 -0.97
C ALA A 73 11.33 5.62 -0.46
N ILE A 74 11.27 4.28 -0.48
CA ILE A 74 10.21 3.49 0.13
C ILE A 74 10.87 2.54 1.13
N LYS A 75 10.55 2.69 2.42
CA LYS A 75 11.09 1.85 3.49
C LYS A 75 9.97 1.02 4.10
N LYS A 76 10.19 -0.28 4.31
CA LYS A 76 9.26 -1.11 5.08
C LYS A 76 9.48 -0.83 6.57
N LEU A 77 8.39 -0.57 7.29
CA LEU A 77 8.43 -0.35 8.74
C LEU A 77 8.75 -1.70 9.41
N GLN A 78 9.87 -1.76 10.13
CA GLN A 78 10.22 -2.93 10.92
C GLN A 78 9.23 -3.07 12.08
N ARG A 79 8.74 -4.29 12.30
CA ARG A 79 8.02 -4.64 13.52
C ARG A 79 8.99 -5.42 14.40
N PHE A 80 9.35 -4.85 15.54
CA PHE A 80 9.90 -5.63 16.64
C PHE A 80 8.74 -6.47 17.19
N LYS A 81 8.93 -7.78 17.19
CA LYS A 81 7.94 -8.78 17.58
C LYS A 81 8.08 -9.09 19.05
#